data_AF-A0A9X5MS21-F1
#
_entry.id   AF-A0A9X5MS21-F1
#
_cell.length_a   1.000
_cell.length_b   1.000
_cell.length_c   1.000
_cell.angle_alpha   90.00
_cell.angle_beta   90.00
_cell.angle_gamma   90.00
#
_symmetry.space_group_name_H-M   'P 1'
#
loop_
_entity.id
_entity.type
_entity.pdbx_description
1 polymer ?
#
loop_
_entity_poly.entity_id
_entity_poly.type
_entity_poly.pdbx_seq_one_letter_code
_entity_poly.pdbx_strand_id
1 'polypeptide(L)'
;MANNTNLSETLFKPRAKHAETSTLIQYTHPKSNINTYTVLNGTSQQNWYRTIQRLLWIWRGISPIEIEEVLSRIAVQDAPRSDDKFIDTVVGYRKGGWSFEWSHQAMIWQQKALREESGDTAADCWLQAAHLYSIAAYPFINGDFLADQAVTLSMKAFENATKFSSFDVKKLTFKLEGKGTTTGFLHLPKDCRGPYPTVLFCGGLDGLQSDYVSFFRDYLSPKGIAMLTLDMPGIGYSVKQKLTEDTCQLQGEVLKQLSEVPWIDHTRVGVMGFRFGGNIAVRLAYIYPKLIKGVVALGPLIHAFFTQAELQKKIPVMYLDVLASRLGLWNIDENNLRLSLSSYSLKNQGLIGRRMPVPMMGVYWKGDDMSPKEDSQLIARSSMDGDILAINDKPLYEGLELALQKSADWIYDKLI
;
A
#
# COMPACT_ATOMS: atom_id res chain seq x y z
N MET A 1 -40.53 -24.29 -27.83
CA MET A 1 -39.40 -25.22 -27.64
C MET A 1 -38.87 -24.99 -26.23
N ALA A 2 -39.14 -25.92 -25.32
CA ALA A 2 -38.73 -25.79 -23.91
C ALA A 2 -37.24 -26.14 -23.78
N ASN A 3 -36.46 -25.27 -23.14
CA ASN A 3 -35.05 -25.45 -22.84
C ASN A 3 -34.86 -26.63 -21.90
N ASN A 4 -34.56 -27.81 -22.46
CA ASN A 4 -34.10 -28.98 -21.72
C ASN A 4 -32.63 -28.80 -21.34
N THR A 5 -32.36 -27.91 -20.37
CA THR A 5 -31.04 -27.86 -19.73
C THR A 5 -30.92 -29.10 -18.82
N ASN A 6 -29.98 -29.99 -19.13
CA ASN A 6 -29.81 -31.24 -18.41
C ASN A 6 -29.41 -30.95 -16.94
N LEU A 7 -30.08 -31.61 -15.98
CA LEU A 7 -29.82 -31.45 -14.55
C LEU A 7 -28.35 -31.74 -14.20
N SER A 8 -27.73 -32.69 -14.92
CA SER A 8 -26.31 -33.02 -14.80
C SER A 8 -25.39 -31.90 -15.29
N GLU A 9 -25.75 -31.16 -16.36
CA GLU A 9 -24.97 -29.99 -16.80
C GLU A 9 -25.03 -28.86 -15.78
N THR A 10 -26.12 -28.76 -15.04
CA THR A 10 -26.28 -27.74 -13.98
C THR A 10 -25.52 -28.12 -12.71
N LEU A 11 -25.50 -29.43 -12.36
CA LEU A 11 -24.86 -29.96 -11.15
C LEU A 11 -23.33 -30.12 -11.30
N PHE A 12 -22.83 -30.41 -12.50
CA PHE A 12 -21.39 -30.64 -12.77
C PHE A 12 -20.69 -29.50 -13.51
N LYS A 13 -21.37 -28.34 -13.69
CA LYS A 13 -20.71 -27.12 -14.18
C LYS A 13 -19.48 -26.84 -13.30
N PRO A 14 -18.27 -26.65 -13.89
CA PRO A 14 -17.08 -26.32 -13.14
C PRO A 14 -17.33 -25.04 -12.34
N ARG A 15 -17.60 -25.18 -11.04
CA ARG A 15 -17.68 -24.03 -10.14
C ARG A 15 -16.26 -23.59 -9.86
N ALA A 16 -16.00 -22.30 -10.10
CA ALA A 16 -14.82 -21.69 -9.54
C ALA A 16 -14.84 -21.90 -8.03
N LYS A 17 -13.78 -22.52 -7.48
CA LYS A 17 -13.71 -22.78 -6.03
C LYS A 17 -13.59 -21.50 -5.20
N HIS A 18 -13.15 -20.40 -5.83
CA HIS A 18 -12.91 -19.12 -5.20
C HIS A 18 -13.55 -18.02 -6.05
N ALA A 19 -14.17 -17.04 -5.38
CA ALA A 19 -14.68 -15.84 -6.03
C ALA A 19 -13.52 -15.05 -6.65
N GLU A 20 -13.76 -14.45 -7.81
CA GLU A 20 -12.77 -13.60 -8.47
C GLU A 20 -12.76 -12.21 -7.80
N THR A 21 -11.58 -11.60 -7.67
CA THR A 21 -11.34 -10.37 -6.90
C THR A 21 -12.33 -9.25 -7.20
N SER A 22 -12.60 -8.95 -8.48
CA SER A 22 -13.48 -7.85 -8.88
C SER A 22 -14.94 -8.07 -8.49
N THR A 23 -15.32 -9.29 -8.10
CA THR A 23 -16.69 -9.64 -7.69
C THR A 23 -16.95 -9.54 -6.19
N LEU A 24 -15.89 -9.36 -5.38
CA LEU A 24 -15.97 -9.42 -3.92
C LEU A 24 -16.75 -8.24 -3.30
N ILE A 25 -16.67 -7.07 -3.93
CA ILE A 25 -17.46 -5.89 -3.56
C ILE A 25 -18.60 -5.75 -4.57
N GLN A 26 -19.84 -5.83 -4.09
CA GLN A 26 -21.05 -5.76 -4.90
C GLN A 26 -21.57 -4.31 -4.95
N TYR A 27 -22.11 -3.90 -6.09
CA TYR A 27 -22.65 -2.56 -6.31
C TYR A 27 -24.11 -2.67 -6.75
N THR A 28 -24.92 -1.66 -6.42
CA THR A 28 -26.30 -1.54 -6.91
C THR A 28 -26.39 -1.25 -8.41
N HIS A 29 -25.31 -0.76 -9.01
CA HIS A 29 -25.17 -0.46 -10.43
C HIS A 29 -23.97 -1.20 -11.04
N PRO A 30 -23.98 -1.46 -12.37
CA PRO A 30 -22.84 -2.09 -13.04
C PRO A 30 -21.56 -1.29 -12.83
N LYS A 31 -20.46 -1.99 -12.49
CA LYS A 31 -19.14 -1.39 -12.43
C LYS A 31 -18.75 -0.87 -13.82
N SER A 32 -18.19 0.33 -13.86
CA SER A 32 -17.50 0.84 -15.03
C SER A 32 -16.16 1.38 -14.57
N ASN A 33 -15.12 1.11 -15.35
CA ASN A 33 -13.83 1.74 -15.12
C ASN A 33 -13.65 2.92 -16.07
N ILE A 34 -12.81 3.85 -15.66
CA ILE A 34 -12.51 5.08 -16.39
C ILE A 34 -11.05 5.05 -16.84
N ASN A 35 -10.81 5.57 -18.04
CA ASN A 35 -9.45 5.78 -18.52
C ASN A 35 -8.86 6.96 -17.75
N THR A 36 -7.97 6.66 -16.81
CA THR A 36 -7.31 7.68 -16.00
C THR A 36 -5.85 7.33 -15.85
N TYR A 37 -5.07 8.39 -15.68
CA TYR A 37 -3.65 8.26 -15.46
C TYR A 37 -3.25 9.19 -14.34
N THR A 38 -2.52 8.67 -13.36
CA THR A 38 -1.86 9.49 -12.34
C THR A 38 -0.49 8.89 -12.06
N VAL A 39 0.50 9.73 -11.78
CA VAL A 39 1.90 9.31 -11.60
C VAL A 39 2.02 8.21 -10.54
N LEU A 40 1.44 8.43 -9.36
CA LEU A 40 1.53 7.49 -8.25
C LEU A 40 0.62 6.27 -8.38
N ASN A 41 -0.59 6.44 -8.90
CA ASN A 41 -1.58 5.35 -8.88
C ASN A 41 -1.48 4.48 -10.13
N GLY A 42 -0.75 4.92 -11.15
CA GLY A 42 -0.56 4.20 -12.39
C GLY A 42 -1.63 4.51 -13.43
N THR A 43 -1.74 3.60 -14.40
CA THR A 43 -2.69 3.72 -15.51
C THR A 43 -3.89 2.83 -15.26
N SER A 44 -5.06 3.44 -15.22
CA SER A 44 -6.34 2.74 -15.30
C SER A 44 -6.81 2.79 -16.73
N GLN A 45 -7.08 1.61 -17.30
CA GLN A 45 -7.71 1.49 -18.61
C GLN A 45 -9.08 0.86 -18.42
N GLN A 46 -10.03 1.21 -19.29
CA GLN A 46 -11.38 0.64 -19.29
C GLN A 46 -11.39 -0.89 -19.30
N ASN A 47 -10.34 -1.50 -19.86
CA ASN A 47 -10.27 -2.94 -20.05
C ASN A 47 -9.50 -3.68 -18.94
N TRP A 48 -9.04 -2.98 -17.90
CA TRP A 48 -8.44 -3.60 -16.72
C TRP A 48 -9.28 -3.24 -15.50
N TYR A 49 -9.56 -4.21 -14.64
CA TYR A 49 -10.14 -3.94 -13.33
C TYR A 49 -9.08 -3.26 -12.45
N ARG A 50 -7.88 -3.86 -12.36
CA ARG A 50 -6.75 -3.31 -11.59
C ARG A 50 -6.12 -2.10 -12.27
N THR A 51 -5.77 -1.10 -11.47
CA THR A 51 -4.89 0.00 -11.93
C THR A 51 -3.45 -0.50 -12.01
N ILE A 52 -2.81 -0.37 -13.16
CA ILE A 52 -1.47 -0.94 -13.38
C ILE A 52 -0.39 0.06 -12.94
N GLN A 53 0.26 -0.25 -11.81
CA GLN A 53 1.24 0.62 -11.13
C GLN A 53 2.68 0.41 -11.62
N ARG A 54 2.91 0.45 -12.94
CA ARG A 54 4.23 0.21 -13.55
C ARG A 54 5.37 0.96 -12.86
N LEU A 55 5.19 2.27 -12.64
CA LEU A 55 6.20 3.12 -12.02
C LEU A 55 6.59 2.60 -10.64
N LEU A 56 5.60 2.30 -9.78
CA LEU A 56 5.87 1.83 -8.42
C LEU A 56 6.43 0.41 -8.39
N TRP A 57 5.96 -0.49 -9.28
CA TRP A 57 6.51 -1.84 -9.36
C TRP A 57 7.96 -1.86 -9.84
N ILE A 58 8.31 -0.97 -10.77
CA ILE A 58 9.70 -0.81 -11.22
C ILE A 58 10.55 -0.19 -10.12
N TRP A 59 10.02 0.79 -9.40
CA TRP A 59 10.70 1.38 -8.24
C TRP A 59 10.96 0.37 -7.11
N ARG A 60 10.06 -0.61 -6.90
CA ARG A 60 10.28 -1.75 -6.01
C ARG A 60 11.39 -2.71 -6.50
N GLY A 61 11.90 -2.52 -7.71
CA GLY A 61 12.99 -3.30 -8.29
C GLY A 61 12.54 -4.40 -9.25
N ILE A 62 11.27 -4.45 -9.65
CA ILE A 62 10.80 -5.45 -10.63
C ILE A 62 11.16 -4.99 -12.04
N SER A 63 11.66 -5.91 -12.86
CA SER A 63 12.03 -5.60 -14.25
C SER A 63 10.82 -5.13 -15.06
N PRO A 64 10.91 -4.00 -15.79
CA PRO A 64 9.86 -3.59 -16.74
C PRO A 64 9.52 -4.67 -17.76
N ILE A 65 10.52 -5.44 -18.22
CA ILE A 65 10.32 -6.53 -19.19
C ILE A 65 9.48 -7.64 -18.56
N GLU A 66 9.78 -8.01 -17.32
CA GLU A 66 9.05 -9.04 -16.59
C GLU A 66 7.60 -8.62 -16.29
N ILE A 67 7.39 -7.34 -15.94
CA ILE A 67 6.03 -6.79 -15.78
C ILE A 67 5.23 -6.95 -17.06
N GLU A 68 5.77 -6.52 -18.22
CA GLU A 68 5.04 -6.65 -19.49
C GLU A 68 4.85 -8.12 -19.91
N GLU A 69 5.80 -9.00 -19.60
CA GLU A 69 5.66 -10.42 -19.89
C GLU A 69 4.45 -11.02 -19.14
N VAL A 70 4.36 -10.78 -17.83
CA VAL A 70 3.25 -11.28 -17.00
C VAL A 70 1.92 -10.66 -17.46
N LEU A 71 1.87 -9.34 -17.66
CA LEU A 71 0.66 -8.65 -18.12
C LEU A 71 0.20 -9.16 -19.49
N SER A 72 1.15 -9.49 -20.39
CA SER A 72 0.84 -10.07 -21.69
C SER A 72 0.21 -11.46 -21.55
N ARG A 73 0.73 -12.33 -20.67
CA ARG A 73 0.15 -13.66 -20.41
C ARG A 73 -1.30 -13.55 -19.89
N ILE A 74 -1.58 -12.56 -19.05
CA ILE A 74 -2.93 -12.25 -18.57
C ILE A 74 -3.84 -11.79 -19.72
N ALA A 75 -3.36 -10.83 -20.52
CA ALA A 75 -4.16 -10.16 -21.55
C ALA A 75 -4.55 -11.09 -22.71
N VAL A 76 -3.65 -11.98 -23.16
CA VAL A 76 -3.87 -12.83 -24.35
C VAL A 76 -4.64 -14.11 -24.06
N GLN A 77 -4.83 -14.46 -22.77
CA GLN A 77 -5.44 -15.73 -22.43
C GLN A 77 -6.94 -15.73 -22.75
N ASP A 78 -7.37 -16.72 -23.52
CA ASP A 78 -8.78 -17.03 -23.71
C ASP A 78 -9.24 -17.95 -22.56
N ALA A 79 -9.94 -17.36 -21.58
CA ALA A 79 -10.48 -18.04 -20.43
C ALA A 79 -11.70 -17.27 -19.89
N PRO A 80 -12.66 -17.94 -19.20
CA PRO A 80 -13.83 -17.28 -18.65
C PRO A 80 -13.44 -16.18 -17.65
N ARG A 81 -14.06 -15.01 -17.81
CA ARG A 81 -13.88 -13.84 -16.95
C ARG A 81 -15.14 -13.57 -16.14
N SER A 82 -14.99 -12.89 -15.00
CA SER A 82 -16.14 -12.45 -14.20
C SER A 82 -16.83 -11.25 -14.84
N ASP A 83 -16.08 -10.41 -15.55
CA ASP A 83 -16.57 -9.38 -16.46
C ASP A 83 -15.71 -9.38 -17.73
N ASP A 84 -16.30 -9.68 -18.89
CA ASP A 84 -15.60 -9.76 -20.17
C ASP A 84 -14.97 -8.42 -20.60
N LYS A 85 -15.37 -7.30 -19.98
CA LYS A 85 -14.71 -6.00 -20.18
C LYS A 85 -13.31 -5.96 -19.54
N PHE A 86 -13.09 -6.68 -18.45
CA PHE A 86 -11.85 -6.59 -17.67
C PHE A 86 -10.95 -7.79 -17.90
N ILE A 87 -9.84 -7.59 -18.58
CA ILE A 87 -8.99 -8.68 -19.07
C ILE A 87 -8.27 -9.44 -17.96
N ASP A 88 -8.06 -8.83 -16.79
CA ASP A 88 -7.43 -9.43 -15.60
C ASP A 88 -8.38 -10.18 -14.67
N THR A 89 -9.64 -10.35 -15.06
CA THR A 89 -10.67 -10.98 -14.23
C THR A 89 -10.96 -12.44 -14.57
N VAL A 90 -9.95 -13.15 -15.09
CA VAL A 90 -10.05 -14.59 -15.37
C VAL A 90 -10.39 -15.35 -14.08
N VAL A 91 -11.42 -16.20 -14.16
CA VAL A 91 -12.02 -16.82 -12.98
C VAL A 91 -11.24 -18.05 -12.51
N GLY A 92 -10.88 -18.02 -11.22
CA GLY A 92 -10.20 -19.11 -10.52
C GLY A 92 -8.68 -19.13 -10.71
N TYR A 93 -8.00 -20.02 -9.98
CA TYR A 93 -6.54 -20.14 -10.02
C TYR A 93 -6.08 -20.96 -11.23
N ARG A 94 -5.87 -20.28 -12.38
CA ARG A 94 -5.48 -20.89 -13.66
C ARG A 94 -4.64 -19.92 -14.50
N LYS A 95 -4.02 -20.44 -15.57
CA LYS A 95 -3.34 -19.64 -16.59
C LYS A 95 -4.22 -18.48 -17.07
N GLY A 96 -3.64 -17.29 -17.16
CA GLY A 96 -4.30 -16.00 -17.43
C GLY A 96 -4.93 -15.33 -16.21
N GLY A 97 -5.14 -16.04 -15.10
CA GLY A 97 -5.60 -15.48 -13.85
C GLY A 97 -4.52 -14.62 -13.19
N TRP A 98 -4.91 -13.43 -12.69
CA TRP A 98 -4.00 -12.48 -12.06
C TRP A 98 -3.09 -13.12 -11.01
N SER A 99 -3.68 -13.70 -9.95
CA SER A 99 -2.89 -14.29 -8.86
C SER A 99 -2.08 -15.49 -9.31
N PHE A 100 -2.52 -16.23 -10.33
CA PHE A 100 -1.76 -17.36 -10.88
C PHE A 100 -0.51 -16.89 -11.62
N GLU A 101 -0.65 -15.95 -12.56
CA GLU A 101 0.46 -15.53 -13.42
C GLU A 101 1.56 -14.81 -12.64
N TRP A 102 1.19 -13.95 -11.68
CA TRP A 102 2.14 -13.29 -10.80
C TRP A 102 2.78 -14.24 -9.79
N SER A 103 2.01 -15.17 -9.19
CA SER A 103 2.58 -16.19 -8.29
C SER A 103 3.52 -17.13 -9.04
N HIS A 104 3.20 -17.48 -10.27
CA HIS A 104 4.09 -18.29 -11.11
C HIS A 104 5.42 -17.57 -11.37
N GLN A 105 5.37 -16.28 -11.69
CA GLN A 105 6.59 -15.47 -11.85
C GLN A 105 7.40 -15.40 -10.55
N ALA A 106 6.73 -15.18 -9.42
CA ALA A 106 7.37 -15.17 -8.10
C ALA A 106 8.04 -16.50 -7.76
N MET A 107 7.43 -17.64 -8.12
CA MET A 107 8.00 -18.98 -7.92
C MET A 107 9.32 -19.17 -8.67
N ILE A 108 9.49 -18.57 -9.85
CA ILE A 108 10.76 -18.64 -10.60
C ILE A 108 11.88 -17.98 -9.79
N TRP A 109 11.62 -16.80 -9.21
CA TRP A 109 12.59 -16.12 -8.34
C TRP A 109 12.84 -16.85 -7.04
N GLN A 110 11.80 -17.42 -6.42
CA GLN A 110 11.95 -18.27 -5.24
C GLN A 110 12.83 -19.49 -5.53
N GLN A 111 12.68 -20.13 -6.70
CA GLN A 111 13.54 -21.26 -7.09
C GLN A 111 14.99 -20.83 -7.32
N LYS A 112 15.22 -19.64 -7.91
CA LYS A 112 16.57 -19.06 -8.02
C LYS A 112 17.16 -18.84 -6.62
N ALA A 113 16.40 -18.20 -5.72
CA ALA A 113 16.83 -17.92 -4.36
C ALA A 113 17.19 -19.17 -3.55
N LEU A 114 16.50 -20.30 -3.79
CA LEU A 114 16.80 -21.58 -3.16
C LEU A 114 18.07 -22.26 -3.68
N ARG A 115 18.59 -21.84 -4.84
CA ARG A 115 19.85 -22.33 -5.41
C ARG A 115 21.06 -21.50 -4.97
N GLU A 116 20.81 -20.27 -4.51
CA GLU A 116 21.85 -19.42 -3.93
C GLU A 116 22.20 -19.92 -2.52
N GLU A 117 23.49 -20.07 -2.24
CA GLU A 117 23.96 -20.63 -0.96
C GLU A 117 23.95 -19.58 0.18
N SER A 118 24.29 -18.32 -0.12
CA SER A 118 24.30 -17.23 0.86
C SER A 118 24.45 -15.85 0.18
N GLY A 119 24.36 -14.78 0.99
CA GLY A 119 24.72 -13.41 0.60
C GLY A 119 23.60 -12.62 -0.09
N ASP A 120 23.95 -11.40 -0.51
CA ASP A 120 23.00 -10.42 -1.03
C ASP A 120 22.27 -10.90 -2.30
N THR A 121 22.91 -11.73 -3.13
CA THR A 121 22.26 -12.32 -4.31
C THR A 121 21.06 -13.19 -3.91
N ALA A 122 21.20 -14.01 -2.87
CA ALA A 122 20.10 -14.81 -2.33
C ALA A 122 19.01 -13.89 -1.76
N ALA A 123 19.40 -12.85 -1.03
CA ALA A 123 18.49 -11.87 -0.45
C ALA A 123 17.66 -11.16 -1.52
N ASP A 124 18.30 -10.71 -2.59
CA ASP A 124 17.63 -9.99 -3.67
C ASP A 124 16.71 -10.92 -4.48
N CYS A 125 17.10 -12.18 -4.73
CA CYS A 125 16.19 -13.15 -5.36
C CYS A 125 14.95 -13.42 -4.49
N TRP A 126 15.12 -13.56 -3.16
CA TRP A 126 13.98 -13.70 -2.24
C TRP A 126 13.11 -12.44 -2.19
N LEU A 127 13.72 -11.26 -2.27
CA LEU A 127 13.00 -9.99 -2.29
C LEU A 127 12.18 -9.81 -3.58
N GLN A 128 12.73 -10.19 -4.73
CA GLN A 128 11.98 -10.23 -6.00
C GLN A 128 10.78 -11.17 -5.92
N ALA A 129 10.95 -12.37 -5.35
CA ALA A 129 9.85 -13.29 -5.12
C ALA A 129 8.78 -12.66 -4.20
N ALA A 130 9.18 -11.99 -3.13
CA ALA A 130 8.26 -11.30 -2.23
C ALA A 130 7.45 -10.20 -2.94
N HIS A 131 8.10 -9.35 -3.73
CA HIS A 131 7.43 -8.29 -4.47
C HIS A 131 6.44 -8.83 -5.52
N LEU A 132 6.80 -9.90 -6.24
CA LEU A 132 5.91 -10.52 -7.22
C LEU A 132 4.72 -11.24 -6.56
N TYR A 133 4.92 -11.91 -5.41
CA TYR A 133 3.80 -12.43 -4.62
C TYR A 133 2.91 -11.32 -4.04
N SER A 134 3.49 -10.18 -3.65
CA SER A 134 2.74 -8.98 -3.25
C SER A 134 1.81 -8.51 -4.39
N ILE A 135 2.34 -8.43 -5.62
CA ILE A 135 1.52 -8.08 -6.80
C ILE A 135 0.47 -9.16 -7.09
N ALA A 136 0.76 -10.45 -6.89
CA ALA A 136 -0.24 -11.50 -7.04
C ALA A 136 -1.46 -11.34 -6.11
N ALA A 137 -1.28 -10.68 -4.97
CA ALA A 137 -2.33 -10.34 -4.02
C ALA A 137 -2.99 -8.97 -4.26
N TYR A 138 -2.38 -8.08 -5.05
CA TYR A 138 -2.90 -6.75 -5.33
C TYR A 138 -4.34 -6.82 -5.91
N PRO A 139 -5.30 -6.01 -5.41
CA PRO A 139 -5.14 -4.89 -4.49
C PRO A 139 -5.52 -5.22 -3.02
N PHE A 140 -5.39 -6.49 -2.62
CA PHE A 140 -5.59 -6.96 -1.24
C PHE A 140 -7.03 -6.79 -0.75
N ILE A 141 -8.04 -7.12 -1.57
CA ILE A 141 -9.44 -7.09 -1.13
C ILE A 141 -9.66 -8.19 -0.08
N ASN A 142 -10.15 -7.81 1.10
CA ASN A 142 -10.48 -8.74 2.17
C ASN A 142 -11.44 -9.81 1.66
N GLY A 143 -11.21 -11.08 2.04
CA GLY A 143 -12.01 -12.21 1.58
C GLY A 143 -11.57 -12.80 0.24
N ASP A 144 -10.56 -12.23 -0.42
CA ASP A 144 -9.91 -12.85 -1.57
C ASP A 144 -8.96 -13.97 -1.11
N PHE A 145 -9.42 -15.21 -1.23
CA PHE A 145 -8.66 -16.39 -0.83
C PHE A 145 -7.33 -16.58 -1.61
N LEU A 146 -7.27 -16.15 -2.87
CA LEU A 146 -6.04 -16.26 -3.66
C LEU A 146 -5.05 -15.16 -3.26
N ALA A 147 -5.54 -13.96 -2.97
CA ALA A 147 -4.72 -12.89 -2.43
C ALA A 147 -4.16 -13.25 -1.04
N ASP A 148 -4.96 -13.83 -0.14
CA ASP A 148 -4.50 -14.22 1.21
C ASP A 148 -3.35 -15.25 1.18
N GLN A 149 -3.41 -16.20 0.24
CA GLN A 149 -2.31 -17.14 0.01
C GLN A 149 -1.06 -16.44 -0.54
N ALA A 150 -1.23 -15.56 -1.52
CA ALA A 150 -0.13 -14.79 -2.10
C ALA A 150 0.52 -13.85 -1.06
N VAL A 151 -0.25 -13.21 -0.17
CA VAL A 151 0.25 -12.45 0.98
C VAL A 151 1.12 -13.33 1.88
N THR A 152 0.65 -14.53 2.22
CA THR A 152 1.40 -15.48 3.05
C THR A 152 2.74 -15.87 2.39
N LEU A 153 2.75 -16.07 1.08
CA LEU A 153 3.97 -16.39 0.33
C LEU A 153 4.91 -15.18 0.26
N SER A 154 4.38 -13.98 0.04
CA SER A 154 5.14 -12.73 0.04
C SER A 154 5.87 -12.52 1.37
N MET A 155 5.16 -12.62 2.49
CA MET A 155 5.73 -12.44 3.83
C MET A 155 6.82 -13.48 4.13
N LYS A 156 6.60 -14.74 3.76
CA LYS A 156 7.63 -15.80 3.92
C LYS A 156 8.87 -15.54 3.07
N ALA A 157 8.68 -15.12 1.81
CA ALA A 157 9.78 -14.79 0.92
C ALA A 157 10.56 -13.59 1.46
N PHE A 158 9.88 -12.57 1.97
CA PHE A 158 10.52 -11.41 2.60
C PHE A 158 11.29 -11.79 3.87
N GLU A 159 10.71 -12.59 4.77
CA GLU A 159 11.44 -13.10 5.95
C GLU A 159 12.70 -13.90 5.55
N ASN A 160 12.67 -14.63 4.43
CA ASN A 160 13.87 -15.29 3.92
C ASN A 160 14.87 -14.27 3.37
N ALA A 161 14.43 -13.26 2.62
CA ALA A 161 15.29 -12.17 2.15
C ALA A 161 16.07 -11.52 3.31
N THR A 162 15.40 -11.27 4.44
CA THR A 162 16.04 -10.65 5.61
C THR A 162 17.13 -11.50 6.27
N LYS A 163 17.16 -12.82 6.05
CA LYS A 163 18.19 -13.71 6.62
C LYS A 163 19.50 -13.66 5.85
N PHE A 164 19.43 -13.36 4.55
CA PHE A 164 20.59 -13.31 3.65
C PHE A 164 21.07 -11.89 3.39
N SER A 165 20.19 -10.90 3.63
CA SER A 165 20.46 -9.49 3.43
C SER A 165 21.61 -9.00 4.29
N SER A 166 22.52 -8.25 3.70
CA SER A 166 23.54 -7.48 4.42
C SER A 166 22.99 -6.31 5.23
N PHE A 167 21.74 -5.89 4.97
CA PHE A 167 21.02 -5.00 5.90
C PHE A 167 20.39 -5.80 7.02
N ASP A 168 20.63 -5.36 8.25
CA ASP A 168 20.03 -5.92 9.45
C ASP A 168 18.54 -5.54 9.53
N VAL A 169 17.66 -6.54 9.60
CA VAL A 169 16.22 -6.32 9.80
C VAL A 169 15.76 -7.07 11.05
N LYS A 170 15.14 -6.36 12.00
CA LYS A 170 14.56 -6.96 13.21
C LYS A 170 13.06 -7.11 13.03
N LYS A 171 12.56 -8.35 13.13
CA LYS A 171 11.12 -8.64 13.21
C LYS A 171 10.65 -8.38 14.64
N LEU A 172 9.80 -7.38 14.82
CA LEU A 172 9.32 -6.92 16.13
C LEU A 172 7.84 -7.24 16.28
N THR A 173 7.44 -7.72 17.46
CA THR A 173 6.04 -7.98 17.81
C THR A 173 5.57 -6.93 18.80
N PHE A 174 4.49 -6.24 18.45
CA PHE A 174 3.88 -5.21 19.30
C PHE A 174 2.54 -5.69 19.84
N LYS A 175 2.27 -5.39 21.10
CA LYS A 175 0.97 -5.70 21.73
C LYS A 175 -0.05 -4.64 21.35
N LEU A 176 -1.28 -5.09 21.10
CA LEU A 176 -2.39 -4.22 20.73
C LEU A 176 -3.51 -4.34 21.76
N GLU A 177 -4.06 -3.21 22.17
CA GLU A 177 -5.03 -3.13 23.26
C GLU A 177 -6.32 -3.88 22.88
N GLY A 178 -6.58 -5.01 23.56
CA GLY A 178 -7.73 -5.88 23.27
C GLY A 178 -7.73 -6.54 21.88
N LYS A 179 -6.64 -6.43 21.11
CA LYS A 179 -6.58 -6.80 19.68
C LYS A 179 -5.43 -7.76 19.31
N GLY A 180 -4.80 -8.36 20.31
CA GLY A 180 -3.71 -9.33 20.11
C GLY A 180 -2.37 -8.64 19.83
N THR A 181 -1.71 -9.02 18.74
CA THR A 181 -0.41 -8.47 18.35
C THR A 181 -0.39 -8.11 16.88
N THR A 182 0.53 -7.22 16.50
CA THR A 182 0.97 -7.02 15.11
C THR A 182 2.47 -7.22 15.02
N THR A 183 2.97 -7.41 13.79
CA THR A 183 4.41 -7.50 13.50
C THR A 183 4.83 -6.33 12.63
N GLY A 184 5.92 -5.67 13.04
CA GLY A 184 6.63 -4.71 12.22
C GLY A 184 8.05 -5.17 11.92
N PHE A 185 8.62 -4.67 10.83
CA PHE A 185 10.03 -4.87 10.50
C PHE A 185 10.79 -3.57 10.71
N LEU A 186 11.81 -3.63 11.56
CA LEU A 186 12.74 -2.54 11.81
C LEU A 186 14.00 -2.76 10.97
N HIS A 187 14.15 -1.95 9.94
CA HIS A 187 15.31 -1.92 9.05
C HIS A 187 16.40 -1.02 9.63
N LEU A 188 17.60 -1.58 9.83
CA LEU A 188 18.73 -0.90 10.45
C LEU A 188 19.79 -0.49 9.42
N PRO A 189 20.29 0.76 9.46
CA PRO A 189 21.38 1.21 8.60
C PRO A 189 22.65 0.37 8.79
N LYS A 190 23.40 0.12 7.70
CA LYS A 190 24.63 -0.71 7.74
C LYS A 190 25.80 -0.05 8.47
N ASP A 191 26.03 1.23 8.18
CA ASP A 191 27.30 1.91 8.52
C ASP A 191 27.19 2.82 9.75
N CYS A 192 26.15 2.63 10.58
CA CYS A 192 25.89 3.43 11.77
C CYS A 192 25.72 2.52 12.99
N ARG A 193 25.91 3.08 14.19
CA ARG A 193 25.60 2.39 15.45
C ARG A 193 24.42 3.06 16.14
N GLY A 194 23.47 2.24 16.59
CA GLY A 194 22.27 2.71 17.28
C GLY A 194 22.53 3.21 18.72
N PRO A 195 21.48 3.69 19.42
CA PRO A 195 20.09 3.71 18.97
C PRO A 195 19.85 4.70 17.81
N TYR A 196 19.03 4.29 16.83
CA TYR A 196 18.88 4.99 15.56
C TYR A 196 17.70 5.98 15.60
N PRO A 197 17.85 7.19 15.04
CA PRO A 197 16.69 7.97 14.64
C PRO A 197 15.85 7.10 13.68
N THR A 198 14.53 7.09 13.88
CA THR A 198 13.67 6.11 13.21
C THR A 198 12.47 6.77 12.54
N VAL A 199 12.20 6.39 11.30
CA VAL A 199 10.96 6.72 10.60
C VAL A 199 9.98 5.57 10.73
N LEU A 200 8.80 5.83 11.30
CA LEU A 200 7.64 4.96 11.16
C LEU A 200 7.00 5.20 9.79
N PHE A 201 7.06 4.22 8.91
CA PHE A 201 6.53 4.32 7.55
C PHE A 201 5.13 3.72 7.46
N CYS A 202 4.15 4.55 7.11
CA CYS A 202 2.74 4.18 6.91
C CYS A 202 2.46 4.07 5.40
N GLY A 203 2.20 2.84 4.92
CA GLY A 203 1.92 2.58 3.51
C GLY A 203 0.51 2.95 3.05
N GLY A 204 0.24 2.70 1.76
CA GLY A 204 -1.11 2.72 1.19
C GLY A 204 -1.97 1.53 1.64
N LEU A 205 -3.28 1.60 1.39
CA LEU A 205 -4.23 0.53 1.71
C LEU A 205 -4.15 -0.67 0.73
N ASP A 206 -3.32 -0.58 -0.30
CA ASP A 206 -3.19 -1.50 -1.43
C ASP A 206 -1.76 -2.05 -1.58
N GLY A 207 -1.00 -2.11 -0.48
CA GLY A 207 0.37 -2.64 -0.47
C GLY A 207 0.75 -3.28 0.86
N LEU A 208 1.83 -4.05 0.84
CA LEU A 208 2.42 -4.68 2.02
C LEU A 208 3.54 -3.81 2.59
N GLN A 209 3.82 -3.99 3.88
CA GLN A 209 4.90 -3.28 4.55
C GLN A 209 6.29 -3.56 3.93
N SER A 210 6.48 -4.75 3.34
CA SER A 210 7.70 -5.15 2.63
C SER A 210 7.90 -4.41 1.30
N ASP A 211 6.85 -3.81 0.72
CA ASP A 211 6.95 -3.13 -0.58
C ASP A 211 7.77 -1.84 -0.53
N TYR A 212 8.12 -1.35 0.66
CA TYR A 212 8.82 -0.08 0.87
C TYR A 212 10.31 -0.25 1.20
N VAL A 213 10.86 -1.47 1.07
CA VAL A 213 12.27 -1.77 1.40
C VAL A 213 13.25 -0.90 0.59
N SER A 214 12.97 -0.67 -0.69
CA SER A 214 13.81 0.20 -1.54
C SER A 214 13.88 1.63 -0.98
N PHE A 215 12.79 2.14 -0.40
CA PHE A 215 12.81 3.47 0.23
C PHE A 215 13.84 3.55 1.37
N PHE A 216 13.89 2.51 2.21
CA PHE A 216 14.89 2.45 3.26
C PHE A 216 16.31 2.32 2.70
N ARG A 217 16.53 1.37 1.77
CA ARG A 217 17.86 1.08 1.22
C ARG A 217 18.46 2.32 0.54
N ASP A 218 17.66 3.03 -0.24
CA ASP A 218 18.15 4.05 -1.17
C ASP A 218 18.16 5.46 -0.54
N TYR A 219 17.24 5.77 0.38
CA TYR A 219 17.09 7.15 0.89
C TYR A 219 17.32 7.32 2.39
N LEU A 220 16.94 6.34 3.23
CA LEU A 220 17.06 6.46 4.69
C LEU A 220 18.37 5.88 5.24
N SER A 221 18.77 4.69 4.77
CA SER A 221 19.99 4.04 5.22
C SER A 221 21.24 4.89 4.99
N PRO A 222 21.45 5.55 3.82
CA PRO A 222 22.60 6.42 3.61
C PRO A 222 22.66 7.62 4.58
N LYS A 223 21.52 7.95 5.21
CA LYS A 223 21.38 9.03 6.20
C LYS A 223 21.47 8.54 7.64
N GLY A 224 21.71 7.25 7.86
CA GLY A 224 21.77 6.66 9.21
C GLY A 224 20.41 6.59 9.91
N ILE A 225 19.30 6.63 9.16
CA ILE A 225 17.94 6.58 9.70
C ILE A 225 17.37 5.17 9.55
N ALA A 226 16.90 4.58 10.65
CA ALA A 226 16.18 3.32 10.63
C ALA A 226 14.74 3.50 10.13
N MET A 227 14.15 2.44 9.56
CA MET A 227 12.76 2.45 9.13
C MET A 227 11.99 1.34 9.82
N LEU A 228 10.89 1.69 10.50
CA LEU A 228 9.93 0.74 11.03
C LEU A 228 8.71 0.72 10.10
N THR A 229 8.39 -0.46 9.55
CA THR A 229 7.19 -0.65 8.73
C THR A 229 6.13 -1.44 9.48
N LEU A 230 4.86 -1.20 9.15
CA LEU A 230 3.71 -1.95 9.65
C LEU A 230 2.71 -2.14 8.51
N ASP A 231 2.06 -3.30 8.44
CA ASP A 231 0.92 -3.47 7.54
C ASP A 231 -0.27 -2.64 8.01
N MET A 232 -0.99 -2.09 7.04
CA MET A 232 -2.24 -1.37 7.30
C MET A 232 -3.32 -2.30 7.85
N PRO A 233 -4.30 -1.80 8.63
CA PRO A 233 -5.39 -2.61 9.14
C PRO A 233 -6.11 -3.40 8.03
N GLY A 234 -6.22 -4.71 8.20
CA GLY A 234 -6.86 -5.64 7.27
C GLY A 234 -5.90 -6.36 6.31
N ILE A 235 -4.60 -6.09 6.36
CA ILE A 235 -3.61 -6.69 5.45
C ILE A 235 -2.45 -7.31 6.25
N GLY A 236 -1.85 -8.38 5.73
CA GLY A 236 -0.58 -8.91 6.21
C GLY A 236 -0.60 -9.27 7.70
N TYR A 237 0.39 -8.81 8.47
CA TYR A 237 0.45 -9.03 9.92
C TYR A 237 -0.62 -8.26 10.71
N SER A 238 -1.32 -7.33 10.06
CA SER A 238 -2.41 -6.53 10.62
C SER A 238 -3.80 -6.96 10.10
N VAL A 239 -3.94 -8.19 9.60
CA VAL A 239 -5.19 -8.71 9.01
C VAL A 239 -6.36 -8.77 10.01
N LYS A 240 -6.09 -8.89 11.31
CA LYS A 240 -7.13 -8.97 12.36
C LYS A 240 -7.65 -7.59 12.76
N GLN A 241 -6.98 -6.54 12.32
CA GLN A 241 -7.23 -5.16 12.71
C GLN A 241 -8.16 -4.53 11.69
N LYS A 242 -9.12 -3.75 12.16
CA LYS A 242 -10.07 -3.03 11.31
C LYS A 242 -9.65 -1.58 11.18
N LEU A 243 -9.83 -1.02 10.00
CA LEU A 243 -9.74 0.41 9.80
C LEU A 243 -11.02 1.05 10.37
N THR A 244 -10.85 2.00 11.29
CA THR A 244 -11.94 2.80 11.86
C THR A 244 -11.61 4.28 11.67
N GLU A 245 -12.53 5.16 12.08
CA GLU A 245 -12.32 6.62 12.07
C GLU A 245 -11.11 7.05 12.92
N ASP A 246 -10.74 6.24 13.92
CA ASP A 246 -9.44 6.31 14.58
C ASP A 246 -8.35 5.67 13.70
N THR A 247 -8.09 6.32 12.56
CA THR A 247 -7.26 5.74 11.48
C THR A 247 -5.86 5.36 11.91
N CYS A 248 -5.33 6.01 12.95
CA CYS A 248 -3.99 5.78 13.45
C CYS A 248 -3.91 4.97 14.73
N GLN A 249 -4.98 4.27 15.13
CA GLN A 249 -4.98 3.49 16.38
C GLN A 249 -3.81 2.49 16.43
N LEU A 250 -3.66 1.67 15.38
CA LEU A 250 -2.63 0.63 15.27
C LEU A 250 -1.22 1.24 15.44
N GLN A 251 -0.91 2.27 14.65
CA GLN A 251 0.38 2.92 14.65
C GLN A 251 0.63 3.68 15.96
N GLY A 252 -0.41 4.25 16.57
CA GLY A 252 -0.34 4.93 17.86
C GLY A 252 -0.02 3.98 19.01
N GLU A 253 -0.60 2.77 19.01
CA GLU A 253 -0.26 1.71 19.98
C GLU A 253 1.19 1.25 19.83
N VAL A 254 1.69 1.12 18.60
CA VAL A 254 3.11 0.82 18.34
C VAL A 254 4.03 1.98 18.77
N LEU A 255 3.65 3.23 18.46
CA LEU A 255 4.43 4.42 18.78
C LEU A 255 4.70 4.55 20.29
N LYS A 256 3.73 4.18 21.13
CA LYS A 256 3.88 4.16 22.61
C LYS A 256 4.89 3.14 23.12
N GLN A 257 5.15 2.08 22.35
CA GLN A 257 6.06 0.99 22.73
C GLN A 257 7.51 1.21 22.26
N LEU A 258 7.78 2.25 21.45
CA LEU A 258 9.12 2.43 20.86
C LEU A 258 10.24 2.68 21.87
N SER A 259 9.92 3.20 23.06
CA SER A 259 10.92 3.36 24.15
C SER A 259 11.43 2.02 24.70
N GLU A 260 10.71 0.93 24.46
CA GLU A 260 11.10 -0.42 24.87
C GLU A 260 11.97 -1.14 23.82
N VAL A 261 12.15 -0.54 22.63
CA VAL A 261 12.92 -1.11 21.54
C VAL A 261 14.35 -0.58 21.58
N PRO A 262 15.36 -1.40 21.95
CA PRO A 262 16.71 -0.91 22.26
C PRO A 262 17.47 -0.33 21.05
N TRP A 263 17.06 -0.71 19.83
CA TRP A 263 17.66 -0.18 18.59
C TRP A 263 17.11 1.19 18.20
N ILE A 264 15.99 1.63 18.75
CA ILE A 264 15.32 2.88 18.35
C ILE A 264 15.64 3.98 19.35
N ASP A 265 16.09 5.13 18.84
CA ASP A 265 16.08 6.35 19.63
C ASP A 265 14.66 6.93 19.63
N HIS A 266 13.88 6.57 20.66
CA HIS A 266 12.50 6.99 20.80
C HIS A 266 12.33 8.50 20.97
N THR A 267 13.41 9.26 21.18
CA THR A 267 13.38 10.73 21.21
C THR A 267 13.53 11.36 19.82
N ARG A 268 13.95 10.58 18.81
CA ARG A 268 14.14 11.00 17.41
C ARG A 268 13.31 10.12 16.48
N VAL A 269 11.98 10.24 16.60
CA VAL A 269 11.02 9.50 15.76
C VAL A 269 10.31 10.44 14.79
N GLY A 270 10.37 10.10 13.51
CA GLY A 270 9.62 10.73 12.43
C GLY A 270 8.53 9.80 11.91
N VAL A 271 7.53 10.35 11.23
CA VAL A 271 6.50 9.54 10.56
C VAL A 271 6.40 9.91 9.10
N MET A 272 6.42 8.92 8.23
CA MET A 272 6.16 9.11 6.80
C MET A 272 4.90 8.36 6.40
N GLY A 273 4.10 8.97 5.55
CA GLY A 273 2.85 8.38 5.08
C GLY A 273 2.70 8.48 3.57
N PHE A 274 2.46 7.34 2.91
CA PHE A 274 2.17 7.27 1.47
C PHE A 274 0.68 7.05 1.24
N ARG A 275 0.05 7.88 0.37
CA ARG A 275 -1.40 7.83 0.09
C ARG A 275 -2.24 7.94 1.36
N PHE A 276 -3.04 6.93 1.67
CA PHE A 276 -3.82 6.86 2.90
C PHE A 276 -2.94 6.80 4.16
N GLY A 277 -1.71 6.30 4.06
CA GLY A 277 -0.73 6.39 5.15
C GLY A 277 -0.41 7.83 5.54
N GLY A 278 -0.56 8.79 4.62
CA GLY A 278 -0.47 10.23 4.90
C GLY A 278 -1.56 10.72 5.85
N ASN A 279 -2.78 10.19 5.74
CA ASN A 279 -3.86 10.43 6.70
C ASN A 279 -3.45 10.01 8.11
N ILE A 280 -2.94 8.78 8.22
CA ILE A 280 -2.48 8.20 9.49
C ILE A 280 -1.33 9.03 10.07
N ALA A 281 -0.33 9.37 9.27
CA ALA A 281 0.84 10.11 9.70
C ALA A 281 0.49 11.50 10.25
N VAL A 282 -0.35 12.25 9.53
CA VAL A 282 -0.85 13.55 9.97
C VAL A 282 -1.70 13.40 11.24
N ARG A 283 -2.57 12.40 11.28
CA ARG A 283 -3.42 12.15 12.46
C ARG A 283 -2.58 11.83 13.69
N LEU A 284 -1.53 11.01 13.56
CA LEU A 284 -0.58 10.70 14.65
C LEU A 284 0.05 11.97 15.21
N ALA A 285 0.39 12.95 14.39
CA ALA A 285 0.95 14.22 14.84
C ALA A 285 0.01 14.94 15.82
N TYR A 286 -1.30 14.90 15.57
CA TYR A 286 -2.29 15.52 16.45
C TYR A 286 -2.55 14.73 17.73
N ILE A 287 -2.53 13.40 17.68
CA ILE A 287 -2.82 12.56 18.84
C ILE A 287 -1.58 12.38 19.74
N TYR A 288 -0.39 12.30 19.15
CA TYR A 288 0.88 12.02 19.84
C TYR A 288 1.97 13.06 19.53
N PRO A 289 1.70 14.37 19.67
CA PRO A 289 2.63 15.43 19.24
C PRO A 289 3.98 15.41 19.98
N LYS A 290 4.04 14.81 21.17
CA LYS A 290 5.28 14.71 21.97
C LYS A 290 6.21 13.59 21.52
N LEU A 291 5.69 12.60 20.80
CA LEU A 291 6.43 11.42 20.36
C LEU A 291 6.98 11.55 18.93
N ILE A 292 6.65 12.62 18.23
CA ILE A 292 6.94 12.78 16.79
C ILE A 292 7.69 14.08 16.57
N LYS A 293 8.79 14.02 15.82
CA LYS A 293 9.64 15.16 15.49
C LYS A 293 9.37 15.77 14.12
N GLY A 294 8.76 15.02 13.22
CA GLY A 294 8.35 15.50 11.91
C GLY A 294 7.45 14.51 11.19
N VAL A 295 6.60 15.04 10.31
CA VAL A 295 5.75 14.23 9.44
C VAL A 295 5.97 14.59 7.98
N VAL A 296 6.15 13.58 7.12
CA VAL A 296 6.06 13.76 5.67
C VAL A 296 4.89 12.95 5.13
N ALA A 297 4.02 13.61 4.36
CA ALA A 297 2.86 12.98 3.76
C ALA A 297 2.98 13.04 2.23
N LEU A 298 3.22 11.90 1.59
CA LEU A 298 3.43 11.74 0.14
C LEU A 298 2.14 11.35 -0.58
N GLY A 299 1.66 12.24 -1.45
CA GLY A 299 0.39 12.13 -2.14
C GLY A 299 -0.75 11.80 -1.17
N PRO A 300 -0.95 12.56 -0.07
CA PRO A 300 -1.84 12.18 1.00
C PRO A 300 -3.34 12.31 0.66
N LEU A 301 -4.16 11.45 1.24
CA LEU A 301 -5.63 11.61 1.27
C LEU A 301 -6.03 12.23 2.61
N ILE A 302 -6.46 13.49 2.62
CA ILE A 302 -6.73 14.24 3.88
C ILE A 302 -8.18 14.69 3.99
N HIS A 303 -8.71 15.34 2.97
CA HIS A 303 -10.04 15.97 3.04
C HIS A 303 -10.78 15.99 1.71
N ALA A 304 -10.14 16.49 0.65
CA ALA A 304 -10.81 16.76 -0.62
C ALA A 304 -11.44 15.49 -1.21
N PHE A 305 -10.65 14.42 -1.37
CA PHE A 305 -11.15 13.14 -1.89
C PHE A 305 -12.29 12.56 -1.05
N PHE A 306 -12.22 12.68 0.28
CA PHE A 306 -13.25 12.12 1.17
C PHE A 306 -14.58 12.87 1.13
N THR A 307 -14.61 14.11 0.64
CA THR A 307 -15.80 14.98 0.73
C THR A 307 -16.37 15.41 -0.62
N GLN A 308 -15.56 15.40 -1.68
CA GLN A 308 -15.92 15.88 -3.00
C GLN A 308 -16.29 14.72 -3.93
N ALA A 309 -17.58 14.60 -4.25
CA ALA A 309 -18.08 13.56 -5.16
C ALA A 309 -17.45 13.64 -6.55
N GLU A 310 -17.14 14.83 -7.04
CA GLU A 310 -16.53 15.02 -8.36
C GLU A 310 -15.10 14.45 -8.44
N LEU A 311 -14.37 14.40 -7.32
CA LEU A 311 -13.08 13.71 -7.28
C LEU A 311 -13.30 12.20 -7.21
N GLN A 312 -14.24 11.73 -6.39
CA GLN A 312 -14.56 10.30 -6.24
C GLN A 312 -14.97 9.64 -7.55
N LYS A 313 -15.74 10.35 -8.40
CA LYS A 313 -16.15 9.89 -9.74
C LYS A 313 -15.00 9.76 -10.74
N LYS A 314 -13.85 10.39 -10.48
CA LYS A 314 -12.66 10.35 -11.34
C LYS A 314 -11.67 9.28 -10.93
N ILE A 315 -11.98 8.46 -9.92
CA ILE A 315 -11.07 7.43 -9.44
C ILE A 315 -11.50 6.05 -9.97
N PRO A 316 -10.55 5.20 -10.40
CA PRO A 316 -10.82 3.83 -10.83
C PRO A 316 -11.59 3.01 -9.79
N VAL A 317 -12.50 2.14 -10.26
CA VAL A 317 -13.37 1.32 -9.40
C VAL A 317 -12.58 0.45 -8.41
N MET A 318 -11.39 -0.02 -8.79
CA MET A 318 -10.51 -0.80 -7.93
C MET A 318 -10.14 -0.05 -6.63
N TYR A 319 -9.90 1.26 -6.69
CA TYR A 319 -9.61 2.04 -5.47
C TYR A 319 -10.83 2.21 -4.58
N LEU A 320 -12.02 2.34 -5.16
CA LEU A 320 -13.27 2.33 -4.40
C LEU A 320 -13.48 0.98 -3.73
N ASP A 321 -13.19 -0.13 -4.41
CA ASP A 321 -13.24 -1.49 -3.84
C ASP A 321 -12.24 -1.66 -2.69
N VAL A 322 -11.01 -1.14 -2.81
CA VAL A 322 -10.02 -1.15 -1.72
C VAL A 322 -10.56 -0.41 -0.50
N LEU A 323 -11.09 0.79 -0.69
CA LEU A 323 -11.66 1.58 0.41
C LEU A 323 -12.85 0.83 1.03
N ALA A 324 -13.81 0.40 0.21
CA ALA A 324 -14.97 -0.37 0.64
C ALA A 324 -14.56 -1.61 1.47
N SER A 325 -13.59 -2.37 0.98
CA SER A 325 -13.06 -3.55 1.65
C SER A 325 -12.47 -3.25 3.02
N ARG A 326 -11.67 -2.17 3.14
CA ARG A 326 -11.06 -1.74 4.41
C ARG A 326 -12.08 -1.21 5.40
N LEU A 327 -13.14 -0.58 4.90
CA LEU A 327 -14.26 -0.08 5.69
C LEU A 327 -15.28 -1.16 6.07
N GLY A 328 -15.15 -2.38 5.54
CA GLY A 328 -16.09 -3.48 5.77
C GLY A 328 -17.42 -3.32 5.02
N LEU A 329 -17.42 -2.56 3.92
CA LEU A 329 -18.57 -2.32 3.07
C LEU A 329 -18.55 -3.30 1.89
N TRP A 330 -19.43 -4.30 1.91
CA TRP A 330 -19.49 -5.36 0.89
C TRP A 330 -20.56 -5.11 -0.18
N ASN A 331 -21.56 -4.29 0.15
CA ASN A 331 -22.64 -3.87 -0.72
C ASN A 331 -22.64 -2.34 -0.80
N ILE A 332 -22.25 -1.81 -1.95
CA ILE A 332 -22.02 -0.39 -2.18
C ILE A 332 -23.23 0.24 -2.86
N ASP A 333 -23.81 1.21 -2.16
CA ASP A 333 -24.59 2.29 -2.71
C ASP A 333 -23.73 3.57 -2.69
N GLU A 334 -23.78 4.37 -3.75
CA GLU A 334 -22.90 5.55 -3.91
C GLU A 334 -23.04 6.54 -2.74
N ASN A 335 -24.26 6.77 -2.26
CA ASN A 335 -24.50 7.68 -1.15
C ASN A 335 -23.93 7.13 0.16
N ASN A 336 -24.09 5.83 0.42
CA ASN A 336 -23.56 5.18 1.61
C ASN A 336 -22.02 5.20 1.64
N LEU A 337 -21.38 4.89 0.50
CA LEU A 337 -19.92 4.96 0.39
C LEU A 337 -19.44 6.39 0.64
N ARG A 338 -20.10 7.40 0.05
CA ARG A 338 -19.73 8.80 0.25
C ARG A 338 -19.85 9.24 1.71
N LEU A 339 -20.95 8.90 2.37
CA LEU A 339 -21.14 9.20 3.79
C LEU A 339 -20.05 8.55 4.64
N SER A 340 -19.76 7.27 4.39
CA SER A 340 -18.71 6.52 5.08
C SER A 340 -17.32 7.13 4.86
N LEU A 341 -16.98 7.51 3.63
CA LEU A 341 -15.69 8.16 3.33
C LEU A 341 -15.54 9.51 4.04
N SER A 342 -16.63 10.26 4.20
CA SER A 342 -16.59 11.60 4.78
C SER A 342 -16.12 11.62 6.24
N SER A 343 -16.24 10.52 7.00
CA SER A 343 -15.75 10.44 8.38
C SER A 343 -14.23 10.23 8.48
N TYR A 344 -13.57 9.90 7.37
CA TYR A 344 -12.11 9.77 7.27
C TYR A 344 -11.39 11.09 6.91
N SER A 345 -12.17 12.13 6.60
CA SER A 345 -11.67 13.49 6.44
C SER A 345 -11.13 14.03 7.76
N LEU A 346 -9.82 14.26 7.86
CA LEU A 346 -9.22 14.81 9.09
C LEU A 346 -9.76 16.20 9.43
N LYS A 347 -10.29 16.92 8.42
CA LYS A 347 -10.94 18.22 8.63
C LYS A 347 -12.34 18.06 9.22
N ASN A 348 -13.09 17.05 8.79
CA ASN A 348 -14.42 16.74 9.37
C ASN A 348 -14.29 16.19 10.79
N GLN A 349 -13.20 15.44 11.07
CA GLN A 349 -12.82 15.04 12.42
C GLN A 349 -12.40 16.21 13.32
N GLY A 350 -12.27 17.43 12.77
CA GLY A 350 -11.87 18.62 13.52
C GLY A 350 -10.40 18.64 13.96
N LEU A 351 -9.56 17.76 13.39
CA LEU A 351 -8.14 17.65 13.74
C LEU A 351 -7.30 18.67 12.98
N ILE A 352 -7.39 18.68 11.65
CA ILE A 352 -6.60 19.56 10.80
C ILE A 352 -7.31 20.90 10.53
N GLY A 353 -6.52 21.97 10.34
CA GLY A 353 -6.99 23.34 10.21
C GLY A 353 -6.68 24.21 11.43
N ARG A 354 -6.15 23.62 12.50
CA ARG A 354 -5.55 24.32 13.65
C ARG A 354 -4.04 24.13 13.63
N ARG A 355 -3.30 25.20 13.94
CA ARG A 355 -1.83 25.13 14.04
C ARG A 355 -1.41 24.18 15.15
N MET A 356 -0.43 23.33 14.85
CA MET A 356 0.13 22.36 15.78
C MET A 356 1.68 22.36 15.69
N PRO A 357 2.38 22.03 16.79
CA PRO A 357 3.81 22.29 16.91
C PRO A 357 4.71 21.31 16.14
N VAL A 358 4.22 20.14 15.73
CA VAL A 358 5.03 19.16 14.98
C VAL A 358 5.24 19.70 13.56
N PRO A 359 6.48 19.79 13.07
CA PRO A 359 6.77 20.11 11.68
C PRO A 359 6.11 19.12 10.73
N MET A 360 5.49 19.59 9.65
CA MET A 360 4.85 18.70 8.66
C MET A 360 5.09 19.17 7.23
N MET A 361 5.48 18.25 6.34
CA MET A 361 5.58 18.48 4.91
C MET A 361 4.51 17.71 4.13
N GLY A 362 3.77 18.40 3.27
CA GLY A 362 2.88 17.79 2.28
C GLY A 362 3.56 17.72 0.91
N VAL A 363 3.59 16.54 0.29
CA VAL A 363 4.12 16.33 -1.07
C VAL A 363 2.98 15.94 -1.99
N TYR A 364 2.79 16.66 -3.10
CA TYR A 364 1.73 16.36 -4.07
C TYR A 364 2.25 16.37 -5.50
N TRP A 365 1.61 15.57 -6.36
CA TRP A 365 1.82 15.58 -7.79
C TRP A 365 0.76 16.44 -8.47
N LYS A 366 1.19 17.27 -9.43
CA LYS A 366 0.25 18.03 -10.26
C LYS A 366 -0.67 17.04 -11.01
N GLY A 367 -1.98 17.26 -10.91
CA GLY A 367 -2.98 16.42 -11.58
C GLY A 367 -3.34 15.11 -10.86
N ASP A 368 -2.87 14.88 -9.63
CA ASP A 368 -3.35 13.75 -8.81
C ASP A 368 -4.72 14.07 -8.20
N ASP A 369 -5.79 13.57 -8.82
CA ASP A 369 -7.17 13.78 -8.34
C ASP A 369 -7.46 13.13 -6.97
N MET A 370 -6.68 12.11 -6.56
CA MET A 370 -6.83 11.50 -5.24
C MET A 370 -6.10 12.27 -4.14
N SER A 371 -5.07 13.05 -4.50
CA SER A 371 -4.30 13.89 -3.58
C SER A 371 -4.10 15.28 -4.19
N PRO A 372 -5.17 16.08 -4.25
CA PRO A 372 -5.08 17.38 -4.85
C PRO A 372 -4.26 18.32 -3.97
N LYS A 373 -3.73 19.40 -4.58
CA LYS A 373 -2.83 20.36 -3.94
C LYS A 373 -3.36 20.90 -2.61
N GLU A 374 -4.67 21.10 -2.52
CA GLU A 374 -5.36 21.67 -1.37
C GLU A 374 -5.16 20.83 -0.10
N ASP A 375 -5.07 19.51 -0.23
CA ASP A 375 -4.82 18.61 0.91
C ASP A 375 -3.40 18.80 1.46
N SER A 376 -2.39 18.89 0.59
CA SER A 376 -1.01 19.19 1.01
C SER A 376 -0.85 20.62 1.56
N GLN A 377 -1.56 21.60 0.99
CA GLN A 377 -1.61 22.95 1.55
C GLN A 377 -2.25 23.00 2.93
N LEU A 378 -3.29 22.19 3.15
CA LEU A 378 -3.96 22.08 4.44
C LEU A 378 -3.01 21.51 5.51
N ILE A 379 -2.18 20.52 5.16
CA ILE A 379 -1.11 20.00 6.05
C ILE A 379 -0.12 21.12 6.39
N ALA A 380 0.48 21.75 5.38
CA ALA A 380 1.52 22.77 5.59
C ALA A 380 1.00 23.94 6.43
N ARG A 381 -0.21 24.45 6.15
CA ARG A 381 -0.81 25.56 6.91
C ARG A 381 -1.17 25.21 8.35
N SER A 382 -1.35 23.93 8.63
CA SER A 382 -1.72 23.44 9.96
C SER A 382 -0.50 23.10 10.83
N SER A 383 0.71 23.08 10.27
CA SER A 383 1.95 22.95 11.05
C SER A 383 2.54 24.33 11.39
N MET A 384 3.21 24.45 12.53
CA MET A 384 4.00 25.63 12.89
C MET A 384 5.25 25.79 12.02
N ASP A 385 5.81 24.69 11.56
CA ASP A 385 6.97 24.60 10.67
C ASP A 385 6.58 23.71 9.48
N GLY A 386 5.70 24.26 8.65
CA GLY A 386 5.01 23.54 7.59
C GLY A 386 5.59 23.80 6.22
N ASP A 387 5.85 22.73 5.48
CA ASP A 387 6.41 22.78 4.13
C ASP A 387 5.50 22.12 3.09
N ILE A 388 5.69 22.50 1.83
CA ILE A 388 5.00 21.90 0.71
C ILE A 388 5.95 21.66 -0.45
N LEU A 389 5.94 20.44 -0.99
CA LEU A 389 6.69 20.06 -2.17
C LEU A 389 5.73 19.73 -3.31
N ALA A 390 5.87 20.47 -4.42
CA ALA A 390 5.12 20.23 -5.64
C ALA A 390 5.97 19.42 -6.62
N ILE A 391 5.42 18.31 -7.10
CA ILE A 391 6.05 17.43 -8.08
C ILE A 391 5.30 17.55 -9.40
N ASN A 392 6.04 17.67 -10.51
CA ASN A 392 5.43 17.67 -11.84
C ASN A 392 4.91 16.27 -12.18
N ASP A 393 3.92 16.20 -13.08
CA ASP A 393 3.38 14.95 -13.58
C ASP A 393 4.35 14.22 -14.51
N LYS A 394 5.32 14.93 -15.12
CA LYS A 394 6.38 14.37 -15.97
C LYS A 394 7.71 15.11 -15.76
N PRO A 395 8.85 14.44 -16.01
CA PRO A 395 9.00 13.01 -16.27
C PRO A 395 8.81 12.15 -15.01
N LEU A 396 8.25 10.94 -15.19
CA LEU A 396 7.68 10.14 -14.09
C LEU A 396 8.70 9.69 -13.05
N TYR A 397 9.82 9.11 -13.50
CA TYR A 397 10.86 8.60 -12.63
C TYR A 397 11.56 9.71 -11.87
N GLU A 398 11.95 10.79 -12.56
CA GLU A 398 12.59 11.93 -11.91
C GLU A 398 11.66 12.61 -10.92
N GLY A 399 10.36 12.68 -11.21
CA GLY A 399 9.36 13.21 -10.28
C GLY A 399 9.26 12.36 -9.00
N LEU A 400 9.18 11.04 -9.13
CA LEU A 400 9.16 10.13 -7.98
C LEU A 400 10.47 10.21 -7.18
N GLU A 401 11.61 10.15 -7.86
CA GLU A 401 12.94 10.24 -7.26
C GLU A 401 13.09 11.54 -6.47
N LEU A 402 12.74 12.68 -7.07
CA LEU A 402 12.77 13.98 -6.41
C LEU A 402 11.90 13.99 -5.16
N ALA A 403 10.69 13.43 -5.24
CA ALA A 403 9.77 13.37 -4.12
C ALA A 403 10.35 12.56 -2.94
N LEU A 404 10.91 11.38 -3.21
CA LEU A 404 11.46 10.49 -2.20
C LEU A 404 12.75 11.06 -1.59
N GLN A 405 13.67 11.55 -2.41
CA GLN A 405 14.92 12.17 -1.96
C GLN A 405 14.63 13.39 -1.08
N LYS A 406 13.79 14.32 -1.54
CA LYS A 406 13.47 15.53 -0.76
C LYS A 406 12.69 15.20 0.51
N SER A 407 11.86 14.16 0.51
CA SER A 407 11.19 13.68 1.72
C SER A 407 12.18 13.14 2.75
N ALA A 408 13.17 12.36 2.30
CA ALA A 408 14.23 11.83 3.16
C ALA A 408 15.19 12.92 3.66
N ASP A 409 15.54 13.90 2.82
CA ASP A 409 16.32 15.07 3.24
C ASP A 409 15.57 15.86 4.31
N TRP A 410 14.30 16.17 4.06
CA TRP A 410 13.50 16.97 4.98
C TRP A 410 13.32 16.30 6.33
N ILE A 411 13.03 14.98 6.36
CA ILE A 411 12.86 14.28 7.63
C ILE A 411 14.18 14.19 8.40
N TYR A 412 15.30 14.05 7.70
CA TYR A 412 16.62 14.03 8.32
C TYR A 412 16.88 15.31 9.09
N ASP A 413 16.58 16.47 8.50
CA ASP A 413 16.74 17.79 9.13
C ASP A 413 15.86 17.98 10.39
N LYS A 414 14.80 17.17 10.56
CA LYS A 414 13.95 17.19 11.76
C LYS A 414 14.37 16.19 12.82
N LEU A 415 15.12 15.15 12.44
CA LEU A 415 15.52 14.06 13.34
C LEU A 415 16.91 14.22 13.90
N ILE A 416 17.82 14.89 13.18
CA ILE A 416 19.21 15.12 13.56
C ILE A 416 19.37 16.55 14.07
#